data_AF-A0A7X6MAH8-F1
#
_entry.id   AF-A0A7X6MAH8-F1
#
_cell.length_a   1.000
_cell.length_b   1.000
_cell.length_c   1.000
_cell.angle_alpha   90.00
_cell.angle_beta   90.00
_cell.angle_gamma   90.00
#
_symmetry.space_group_name_H-M   'P 1'
#
loop_
_entity.id
_entity.type
_entity.pdbx_description
1 polymer ?
#
loop_
_entity_poly.entity_id
_entity_poly.type
_entity_poly.pdbx_seq_one_letter_code
_entity_poly.pdbx_strand_id
1 'polypeptide(L)'
;MDTIATATALAAHPHWGQGPPAFVPGALMFFLLTIALIGALAFVLTRRGHRPPWAPHPASPEEEARRTLADRFARGDLTVEEFMERASALNWTPGRDDRPGRK
;
A
#
# COMPACT_ATOMS: atom_id res chain seq x y z
N MET A 1 -59.65 -27.23 28.08
CA MET A 1 -59.52 -25.82 28.47
C MET A 1 -58.04 -25.47 28.36
N ASP A 2 -57.46 -25.46 27.15
CA ASP A 2 -56.00 -25.54 27.01
C ASP A 2 -55.43 -24.64 25.89
N THR A 3 -56.27 -23.85 25.22
CA THR A 3 -55.86 -22.97 24.12
C THR A 3 -55.44 -21.57 24.57
N ILE A 4 -55.81 -21.15 25.78
CA ILE A 4 -55.51 -19.80 26.27
C ILE A 4 -54.08 -19.73 26.84
N ALA A 5 -53.59 -20.82 27.44
CA ALA A 5 -52.25 -20.89 28.02
C ALA A 5 -51.12 -20.85 26.98
N THR A 6 -51.35 -21.42 25.79
CA THR A 6 -50.38 -21.38 24.68
C THR A 6 -50.27 -20.00 24.04
N ALA A 7 -51.36 -19.21 24.01
CA ALA A 7 -51.33 -17.83 23.55
C ALA A 7 -50.50 -16.93 24.47
N THR A 8 -50.50 -17.17 25.79
CA THR A 8 -49.70 -16.40 26.75
C THR A 8 -48.21 -16.78 26.69
N ALA A 9 -47.86 -18.01 26.30
CA ALA A 9 -46.47 -18.43 26.11
C ALA A 9 -45.80 -17.77 24.89
N LEU A 10 -46.57 -17.45 23.84
CA LEU A 10 -46.12 -16.62 22.71
C LEU A 10 -46.09 -15.11 23.04
N ALA A 11 -46.73 -14.66 24.12
CA ALA A 11 -46.65 -13.26 24.56
C ALA A 11 -45.51 -13.03 25.57
N ALA A 12 -45.00 -14.09 26.19
CA ALA A 12 -43.96 -14.06 27.22
C ALA A 12 -42.53 -14.17 26.65
N HIS A 13 -42.32 -13.77 25.39
CA HIS A 13 -40.97 -13.59 24.87
C HIS A 13 -40.33 -12.38 25.55
N PRO A 14 -39.19 -12.54 26.23
CA PRO A 14 -38.46 -11.41 26.76
C PRO A 14 -38.06 -10.49 25.58
N HIS A 15 -38.60 -9.27 25.50
CA HIS A 15 -38.36 -8.31 24.41
C HIS A 15 -36.95 -7.67 24.42
N TRP A 16 -35.98 -8.33 25.07
CA TRP A 16 -34.58 -7.88 25.29
C TRP A 16 -33.75 -7.93 24.00
N GLY A 17 -34.19 -7.26 22.94
CA GLY A 17 -33.43 -7.20 21.70
C GLY A 17 -34.17 -6.75 20.45
N GLN A 18 -35.44 -6.35 20.52
CA GLN A 18 -36.22 -5.98 19.33
C GLN A 18 -36.03 -4.53 18.87
N GLY A 19 -34.78 -4.05 18.90
CA GLY A 19 -34.39 -2.75 18.35
C GLY A 19 -32.88 -2.77 18.10
N PRO A 20 -32.39 -2.14 17.00
CA PRO A 20 -30.95 -1.96 16.83
C PRO A 20 -30.42 -1.33 18.12
N PRO A 21 -29.39 -1.92 18.76
CA PRO A 21 -28.86 -1.38 19.99
C PRO A 21 -28.58 0.12 19.85
N ALA A 22 -28.83 0.92 20.89
CA ALA A 22 -28.70 2.39 20.81
C ALA A 22 -27.30 2.88 20.39
N PHE A 23 -26.29 2.01 20.42
CA PHE A 23 -24.93 2.27 19.93
C PHE A 23 -24.75 2.05 18.43
N VAL A 24 -25.69 1.43 17.70
CA VAL A 24 -25.56 1.14 16.26
C VAL A 24 -25.38 2.41 15.41
N PRO A 25 -26.17 3.50 15.61
CA PRO A 25 -25.95 4.73 14.85
C PRO A 25 -24.58 5.37 15.15
N GLY A 26 -24.17 5.35 16.42
CA GLY A 26 -22.89 5.92 16.85
C GLY A 26 -21.69 5.11 16.36
N ALA A 27 -21.76 3.78 16.43
CA ALA A 27 -20.74 2.87 15.94
C ALA A 27 -20.60 2.94 14.42
N LEU A 28 -21.74 3.03 13.69
CA LEU A 28 -21.72 3.22 12.24
C LEU A 28 -21.10 4.57 11.86
N MET A 29 -21.47 5.65 12.54
CA MET A 29 -20.88 6.97 12.30
C MET A 29 -19.37 6.98 12.61
N PHE A 30 -18.97 6.34 13.71
CA PHE A 30 -17.56 6.19 14.07
C PHE A 30 -16.79 5.38 13.02
N PHE A 31 -17.38 4.30 12.52
CA PHE A 31 -16.77 3.47 11.48
C PHE A 31 -16.61 4.24 10.15
N LEU A 32 -17.65 4.98 9.73
CA LEU A 32 -17.61 5.83 8.55
C LEU A 32 -16.58 6.96 8.69
N LEU A 33 -16.52 7.62 9.85
CA LEU A 33 -15.52 8.64 10.14
C LEU A 33 -14.11 8.06 10.08
N THR A 34 -13.91 6.86 10.63
CA THR A 34 -12.62 6.17 10.61
C THR A 34 -12.18 5.86 9.18
N ILE A 35 -13.08 5.33 8.34
CA ILE A 35 -12.80 5.09 6.93
C ILE A 35 -12.47 6.40 6.20
N ALA A 36 -13.24 7.46 6.44
CA ALA A 36 -13.01 8.77 5.83
C ALA A 36 -11.63 9.34 6.24
N LEU A 37 -11.24 9.18 7.51
CA LEU A 37 -9.94 9.63 8.02
C LEU A 37 -8.78 8.84 7.41
N ILE A 38 -8.90 7.51 7.33
CA ILE A 38 -7.90 6.64 6.68
C ILE A 38 -7.79 7.00 5.18
N GLY A 39 -8.92 7.18 4.51
CA GLY A 39 -8.97 7.58 3.10
C GLY A 39 -8.33 8.94 2.86
N ALA A 40 -8.65 9.94 3.71
CA ALA A 40 -8.05 11.26 3.65
C ALA A 40 -6.54 11.22 3.92
N LEU A 41 -6.10 10.44 4.91
CA LEU A 41 -4.69 10.24 5.22
C LEU A 41 -3.95 9.61 4.03
N ALA A 42 -4.50 8.52 3.46
CA ALA A 42 -3.94 7.88 2.28
C ALA A 42 -3.90 8.83 1.06
N PHE A 43 -4.94 9.64 0.87
CA PHE A 43 -5.00 10.64 -0.20
C PHE A 43 -3.95 11.74 -0.02
N VAL A 44 -3.75 12.23 1.21
CA VAL A 44 -2.71 13.22 1.51
C VAL A 44 -1.31 12.62 1.35
N LEU A 45 -1.09 11.38 1.79
CA LEU A 45 0.19 10.69 1.66
C LEU A 45 0.55 10.43 0.19
N THR A 46 -0.42 10.00 -0.62
CA THR A 46 -0.22 9.79 -2.06
C THR A 46 0.01 11.10 -2.80
N ARG A 47 -0.71 12.18 -2.46
CA ARG A 47 -0.51 13.50 -3.09
C ARG A 47 0.75 14.24 -2.65
N ARG A 48 1.20 14.08 -1.41
CA ARG A 48 2.42 14.75 -0.92
C ARG A 48 3.71 14.05 -1.32
N GLY A 49 3.65 12.90 -2.00
CA GLY A 49 4.85 12.15 -2.37
C GLY A 49 5.65 11.65 -1.16
N HIS A 50 5.04 11.62 0.04
CA HIS A 50 5.64 11.06 1.23
C HIS A 50 5.63 9.54 1.09
N ARG A 51 6.64 9.02 0.41
CA ARG A 51 6.94 7.59 0.42
C ARG A 51 7.33 7.21 1.85
N PRO A 52 6.65 6.22 2.45
CA PRO A 52 7.03 5.76 3.78
C PRO A 52 8.47 5.23 3.76
N PRO A 53 9.23 5.37 4.85
CA PRO A 53 10.67 5.06 4.89
C PRO A 53 10.99 3.58 4.65
N TRP A 54 9.99 2.69 4.73
CA TRP A 54 10.11 1.26 4.44
C TRP A 54 9.66 0.88 3.01
N ALA A 55 9.13 1.81 2.21
CA ALA A 55 8.83 1.52 0.82
C ALA A 55 10.15 1.39 0.03
N PRO A 56 10.29 0.37 -0.85
CA PRO A 56 11.40 0.31 -1.78
C PRO A 56 11.49 1.64 -2.52
N HIS A 57 12.66 2.28 -2.48
CA HIS A 57 12.90 3.42 -3.35
C HIS A 57 12.78 2.88 -4.78
N PRO A 58 11.86 3.38 -5.62
CA PRO A 58 11.89 2.99 -7.01
C PRO A 58 13.25 3.39 -7.54
N ALA A 59 13.88 2.45 -8.23
CA ALA A 59 15.15 2.68 -8.87
C ALA A 59 15.05 3.98 -9.67
N SER A 60 16.07 4.83 -9.54
CA SER A 60 16.09 6.02 -10.36
C SER A 60 16.08 5.59 -11.84
N PRO A 61 15.47 6.36 -12.75
CA PRO A 61 15.49 6.04 -14.18
C PRO A 61 16.93 5.80 -14.70
N GLU A 62 17.91 6.48 -14.09
CA GLU A 62 19.33 6.28 -14.37
C GLU A 62 19.83 4.89 -13.93
N GLU A 63 19.41 4.42 -12.75
CA GLU A 63 19.80 3.11 -12.22
C GLU A 63 19.20 1.96 -13.06
N GLU A 64 17.97 2.11 -13.52
CA GLU A 64 17.34 1.18 -14.47
C GLU A 64 18.07 1.15 -15.83
N ALA A 65 18.49 2.32 -16.32
CA ALA A 65 19.23 2.43 -17.56
C ALA A 65 20.63 1.79 -17.46
N ARG A 66 21.36 2.01 -16.35
CA ARG A 66 22.64 1.32 -16.06
C ARG A 66 22.47 -0.19 -16.00
N ARG A 67 21.41 -0.69 -15.33
CA ARG A 67 21.11 -2.13 -15.22
C ARG A 67 20.84 -2.75 -16.59
N THR A 68 20.06 -2.07 -17.43
CA THR A 68 19.76 -2.55 -18.79
C THR A 68 21.02 -2.57 -19.66
N LEU A 69 21.90 -1.57 -19.53
CA LEU A 69 23.16 -1.52 -20.25
C LEU A 69 24.10 -2.67 -19.85
N ALA A 70 24.23 -2.93 -18.55
CA ALA A 70 25.02 -4.02 -18.00
C ALA A 70 24.53 -5.39 -18.47
N ASP A 71 23.22 -5.60 -18.44
CA ASP A 71 22.58 -6.86 -18.83
C ASP A 71 22.80 -7.16 -20.32
N ARG A 72 22.69 -6.15 -21.19
CA ARG A 72 22.98 -6.29 -22.63
C ARG A 72 24.45 -6.58 -22.91
N PHE A 73 25.37 -5.91 -22.20
CA PHE A 73 26.80 -6.20 -22.32
C PHE A 73 27.12 -7.63 -21.88
N ALA A 74 26.54 -8.09 -20.76
CA ALA A 74 26.72 -9.46 -20.27
C ALA A 74 26.16 -10.52 -21.23
N ARG A 75 25.06 -10.21 -21.94
CA ARG A 75 24.51 -11.09 -22.99
C ARG A 75 25.36 -11.12 -24.26
N GLY A 76 26.25 -10.14 -24.44
CA GLY A 76 27.02 -9.97 -25.69
C GLY A 76 26.26 -9.24 -26.79
N ASP A 77 25.10 -8.64 -26.47
CA ASP A 77 24.27 -7.85 -27.42
C ASP A 77 24.86 -6.45 -27.68
N LEU A 78 25.98 -6.11 -27.02
CA LEU A 78 26.61 -4.80 -27.06
C LEU A 78 28.13 -4.96 -27.07
N THR A 79 28.79 -4.25 -27.96
CA THR A 79 30.26 -4.23 -28.02
C THR A 79 30.86 -3.39 -26.89
N VAL A 80 32.16 -3.56 -26.62
CA VAL A 80 32.87 -2.78 -25.59
C VAL A 80 32.82 -1.28 -25.92
N GLU A 81 32.99 -0.90 -27.19
CA GLU A 81 32.97 0.50 -27.62
C GLU A 81 31.60 1.15 -27.33
N GLU A 82 30.52 0.50 -27.75
CA GLU A 82 29.15 0.99 -27.52
C GLU A 82 28.77 1.02 -26.04
N PHE A 83 29.28 0.06 -25.26
CA PHE A 83 29.10 0.05 -23.82
C PHE A 83 29.77 1.27 -23.18
N MET A 84 31.02 1.56 -23.56
CA MET A 84 31.77 2.69 -23.02
C MET A 84 31.17 4.04 -23.43
N GLU A 85 30.72 4.17 -24.68
CA GLU A 85 30.03 5.37 -25.16
C GLU A 85 28.76 5.63 -24.32
N ARG A 86 27.91 4.62 -24.17
CA ARG A 86 26.66 4.75 -23.40
C ARG A 86 26.90 4.92 -21.90
N ALA A 87 27.90 4.26 -21.34
CA ALA A 87 28.29 4.44 -19.95
C ALA A 87 28.75 5.88 -19.70
N SER A 88 29.52 6.46 -20.63
CA SER A 88 29.95 7.87 -20.54
C SER A 88 28.77 8.85 -20.62
N ALA A 89 27.81 8.60 -21.51
CA ALA A 89 26.59 9.41 -21.63
C ALA A 89 25.73 9.38 -20.35
N LEU A 90 25.77 8.26 -19.62
CA LEU A 90 25.12 8.12 -18.31
C LEU A 90 25.99 8.58 -17.13
N ASN A 91 27.17 9.18 -17.38
CA ASN A 91 28.19 9.51 -16.36
C ASN A 91 28.51 8.31 -15.43
N TRP A 92 28.40 7.10 -15.97
CA TRP A 92 28.59 5.87 -15.23
C TRP A 92 29.98 5.32 -15.51
N THR A 93 30.77 5.12 -14.45
CA THR A 93 32.07 4.44 -14.54
C THR A 93 31.92 3.00 -14.04
N PRO A 94 31.95 1.99 -14.92
CA PRO A 94 31.89 0.58 -14.53
C PRO A 94 33.02 0.25 -13.55
N GLY A 95 32.69 -0.39 -12.41
CA GLY A 95 33.66 -0.77 -11.38
C GLY A 95 33.94 0.30 -10.31
N ARG A 96 33.37 1.50 -10.39
CA ARG A 96 33.22 2.36 -9.21
C ARG A 96 32.02 1.88 -8.41
N ASP A 97 32.27 1.27 -7.25
CA ASP A 97 31.24 1.10 -6.23
C ASP A 97 30.90 2.50 -5.69
N ASP A 98 29.83 3.12 -6.18
CA ASP A 98 29.28 4.37 -5.63
C ASP A 98 28.62 4.15 -4.26
N ARG A 99 28.96 3.06 -3.53
CA ARG A 99 28.50 2.88 -2.15
C ARG A 99 29.05 4.06 -1.35
N PRO A 100 28.20 4.98 -0.84
CA PRO A 100 28.67 5.97 0.09
C PRO A 100 29.26 5.21 1.28
N GLY A 101 30.54 5.49 1.56
CA GLY A 101 31.30 4.80 2.59
C GLY A 101 30.49 4.71 3.88
N ARG A 102 30.22 3.48 4.30
CA ARG A 102 29.76 3.15 5.64
C ARG A 102 30.90 3.55 6.60
N LYS A 103 30.81 4.74 7.20
CA LYS A 103 31.56 5.08 8.42
C LYS A 103 30.81 4.54 9.63
#